data_AF-A0A7Z9IMV4-F1
#
_entry.id   AF-A0A7Z9IMV4-F1
#
_cell.length_a   1.000
_cell.length_b   1.000
_cell.length_c   1.000
_cell.angle_alpha   90.00
_cell.angle_beta   90.00
_cell.angle_gamma   90.00
#
_symmetry.space_group_name_H-M   'P 1'
#
loop_
_entity.id
_entity.type
_entity.pdbx_description
1 polymer ?
#
loop_
_entity_poly.entity_id
_entity_poly.type
_entity_poly.pdbx_seq_one_letter_code
_entity_poly.pdbx_strand_id
1 'polypeptide(L)'
;NYGWPVVGFGVNYRTGIAIHGATHQDGMEPPVHIWVPSIGVTGMLFYTGDAFPDWRGDMIVASLRGEQLVRLTLDGQQVAREEILIHGIGRIRDVRQGPEGIIYLAMDGDARGFDGDPTPIVRLIPTGAR
;
A
#
# COMPACT_ATOMS: atom_id res chain seq x y z
N ASN A 1 -19.10 -5.12 11.33
CA ASN A 1 -19.65 -4.64 10.04
C ASN A 1 -18.77 -3.48 9.60
N TYR A 2 -18.05 -3.58 8.48
CA TYR A 2 -17.08 -2.55 8.04
C TYR A 2 -17.64 -1.61 6.95
N GLY A 3 -18.96 -1.58 6.80
CA GLY A 3 -19.64 -0.53 6.04
C GLY A 3 -20.04 -0.85 4.61
N TRP A 4 -19.37 -1.76 3.89
CA TRP A 4 -19.70 -2.04 2.49
C TRP A 4 -21.08 -2.73 2.32
N PRO A 5 -21.93 -2.33 1.35
CA PRO A 5 -21.76 -1.22 0.38
C PRO A 5 -22.35 0.12 0.86
N VAL A 6 -22.84 0.20 2.10
CA VAL A 6 -23.65 1.33 2.60
C VAL A 6 -22.81 2.58 2.83
N VAL A 7 -21.69 2.46 3.55
CA VAL A 7 -20.76 3.56 3.81
C VAL A 7 -19.39 3.29 3.24
N GLY A 8 -18.72 4.36 2.81
CA GLY A 8 -17.36 4.31 2.29
C GLY A 8 -16.96 5.60 1.60
N PHE A 9 -15.68 5.70 1.27
CA PHE A 9 -15.08 6.89 0.64
C PHE A 9 -14.82 6.70 -0.86
N GLY A 10 -15.27 5.57 -1.42
CA GLY A 10 -15.13 5.24 -2.83
C GLY A 10 -15.89 6.23 -3.73
N VAL A 11 -15.28 6.51 -4.88
CA VAL A 11 -15.89 7.29 -5.95
C VAL A 11 -15.82 6.50 -7.26
N ASN A 12 -16.76 6.75 -8.16
CA ASN A 12 -16.73 6.18 -9.50
C ASN A 12 -15.46 6.66 -10.22
N TYR A 13 -14.72 5.72 -10.81
CA TYR A 13 -13.42 5.99 -11.42
C TYR A 13 -13.43 7.02 -12.56
N ARG A 14 -14.58 7.20 -13.24
CA ARG A 14 -14.70 8.15 -14.36
C ARG A 14 -15.32 9.46 -13.92
N THR A 15 -16.41 9.39 -13.16
CA THR A 15 -17.19 10.60 -12.82
C THR A 15 -16.75 11.26 -11.52
N GLY A 16 -16.02 10.56 -10.64
CA GLY A 16 -15.64 11.06 -9.32
C GLY A 16 -16.82 11.16 -8.34
N ILE A 17 -18.01 10.73 -8.75
CA ILE A 17 -19.21 10.74 -7.90
C ILE A 17 -19.09 9.64 -6.84
N ALA A 18 -19.43 9.97 -5.59
CA ALA A 18 -19.48 9.01 -4.49
C ALA A 18 -20.37 7.81 -4.84
N ILE A 19 -19.91 6.60 -4.49
CA ILE A 19 -20.65 5.35 -4.74
C ILE A 19 -21.39 4.83 -3.51
N HIS A 20 -21.24 5.51 -2.37
CA HIS A 20 -21.84 5.16 -1.08
C HIS A 20 -22.79 6.26 -0.61
N GLY A 21 -23.77 5.91 0.21
CA GLY A 21 -24.77 6.87 0.70
C GLY A 21 -24.23 7.81 1.78
N ALA A 22 -23.20 7.39 2.51
CA ALA A 22 -22.50 8.18 3.53
C ALA A 22 -21.05 7.68 3.70
N THR A 23 -20.24 8.38 4.49
CA THR A 23 -18.90 7.92 4.89
C THR A 23 -18.90 7.23 6.25
N HIS A 24 -19.95 7.40 7.05
CA HIS A 24 -20.11 6.82 8.39
C HIS A 24 -21.59 6.58 8.70
N GLN A 25 -21.88 5.60 9.56
CA GLN A 25 -23.21 5.30 10.06
C GLN A 25 -23.11 4.49 11.36
N ASP A 26 -24.04 4.69 12.29
CA ASP A 26 -24.11 3.94 13.55
C ASP A 26 -24.17 2.42 13.32
N GLY A 27 -23.47 1.67 14.18
CA GLY A 27 -23.37 0.21 14.08
C GLY A 27 -22.38 -0.29 13.00
N MET A 28 -21.60 0.60 12.39
CA MET A 28 -20.54 0.28 11.45
C MET A 28 -19.17 0.70 12.00
N GLU A 29 -18.16 -0.12 11.75
CA GLU A 29 -16.78 0.10 12.18
C GLU A 29 -16.07 1.04 11.17
N PRO A 30 -15.53 2.20 11.62
CA PRO A 30 -14.78 3.09 10.75
C PRO A 30 -13.41 2.49 10.36
N PRO A 31 -12.82 2.93 9.23
CA PRO A 31 -11.47 2.52 8.88
C PRO A 31 -10.44 3.11 9.85
N VAL A 32 -9.43 2.32 10.20
CA VAL A 32 -8.26 2.79 10.98
C VAL A 32 -7.43 3.81 10.21
N HIS A 33 -7.33 3.64 8.88
CA HIS A 33 -6.53 4.49 8.04
C HIS A 33 -7.13 4.55 6.63
N ILE A 34 -6.98 5.71 5.99
CA ILE A 34 -7.54 5.94 4.66
C ILE A 34 -6.70 6.93 3.85
N TRP A 35 -6.57 6.64 2.56
CA TRP A 35 -6.03 7.57 1.57
C TRP A 35 -7.13 8.19 0.73
N VAL A 36 -7.32 9.51 0.87
CA VAL A 36 -8.16 10.33 -0.01
C VAL A 36 -7.31 11.51 -0.51
N PRO A 37 -6.95 11.57 -1.81
CA PRO A 37 -7.37 10.66 -2.89
C PRO A 37 -6.73 9.26 -2.76
N SER A 38 -7.39 8.24 -3.35
CA SER A 38 -6.86 6.87 -3.33
C SER A 38 -5.50 6.78 -4.03
N ILE A 39 -4.56 6.11 -3.37
CA ILE A 39 -3.24 5.75 -3.90
C ILE A 39 -3.31 4.47 -4.73
N GLY A 40 -4.44 3.76 -4.75
CA GLY A 40 -4.58 2.46 -5.41
C GLY A 40 -3.72 1.39 -4.74
N VAL A 41 -3.98 1.15 -3.46
CA VAL A 41 -3.29 0.15 -2.61
C VAL A 41 -3.30 -1.22 -3.29
N THR A 42 -2.16 -1.91 -3.21
CA THR A 42 -2.00 -3.28 -3.70
C THR A 42 -1.43 -4.19 -2.61
N GLY A 43 -0.27 -4.81 -2.85
CA GLY A 43 0.40 -5.66 -1.89
C GLY A 43 0.72 -4.92 -0.61
N MET A 44 0.68 -5.64 0.50
CA MET A 44 1.12 -5.16 1.79
C MET A 44 1.69 -6.29 2.62
N LEU A 45 2.59 -5.94 3.55
CA LEU A 45 3.15 -6.87 4.53
C LEU A 45 3.40 -6.16 5.86
N PHE A 46 3.34 -6.90 6.97
CA PHE A 46 4.00 -6.50 8.20
C PHE A 46 5.44 -6.99 8.14
N TYR A 47 6.39 -6.08 8.32
CA TYR A 47 7.80 -6.42 8.18
C TYR A 47 8.32 -7.11 9.45
N THR A 48 9.05 -8.21 9.26
CA THR A 48 9.55 -9.05 10.37
C THR A 48 11.04 -9.34 10.27
N GLY A 49 11.70 -8.92 9.18
CA GLY A 49 13.08 -9.28 8.87
C GLY A 49 14.15 -8.48 9.62
N ASP A 50 15.40 -8.90 9.45
CA ASP A 50 16.58 -8.26 10.05
C ASP A 50 17.28 -7.25 9.14
N ALA A 51 17.00 -7.24 7.83
CA ALA A 51 17.67 -6.36 6.88
C ALA A 51 17.32 -4.87 7.08
N PHE A 52 16.13 -4.58 7.62
CA PHE A 52 15.65 -3.25 7.97
C PHE A 52 15.17 -3.24 9.43
N PRO A 53 16.08 -3.32 10.42
CA PRO A 53 15.72 -3.62 11.80
C PRO A 53 14.77 -2.58 12.41
N ASP A 54 14.90 -1.31 12.02
CA ASP A 54 14.06 -0.19 12.49
C ASP A 54 12.63 -0.21 11.92
N TRP A 55 12.34 -1.11 10.97
CA TRP A 55 11.03 -1.23 10.33
C TRP A 55 10.25 -2.45 10.84
N ARG A 56 10.79 -3.22 11.79
CA ARG A 56 10.10 -4.39 12.32
C ARG A 56 8.79 -4.01 13.01
N GLY A 57 7.73 -4.72 12.64
CA GLY A 57 6.37 -4.46 13.11
C GLY A 57 5.63 -3.40 12.29
N ASP A 58 6.33 -2.62 11.46
CA ASP A 58 5.69 -1.67 10.57
C ASP A 58 5.01 -2.38 9.40
N MET A 59 3.99 -1.75 8.85
CA MET A 59 3.34 -2.20 7.63
C MET A 59 3.96 -1.51 6.42
N ILE A 60 4.34 -2.28 5.41
CA ILE A 60 4.84 -1.79 4.12
C ILE A 60 3.73 -1.99 3.09
N VAL A 61 3.37 -0.92 2.38
CA VAL A 61 2.21 -0.87 1.49
C VAL A 61 2.63 -0.39 0.10
N ALA A 62 2.35 -1.20 -0.92
CA ALA A 62 2.56 -0.87 -2.32
C ALA A 62 1.34 -0.16 -2.92
N SER A 63 1.56 0.59 -4.01
CA SER A 63 0.48 1.32 -4.66
C SER A 63 0.67 1.48 -6.18
N LEU A 64 -0.46 1.51 -6.89
CA LEU A 64 -0.52 1.64 -8.34
C LEU A 64 -0.73 3.07 -8.80
N ARG A 65 -1.72 3.78 -8.22
CA ARG A 65 -2.08 5.13 -8.66
C ARG A 65 -1.12 6.17 -8.07
N GLY A 66 -0.66 5.94 -6.84
CA GLY A 66 0.32 6.77 -6.16
C GLY A 66 1.76 6.47 -6.56
N GLU A 67 2.03 5.36 -7.26
CA GLU A 67 3.38 4.95 -7.70
C GLU A 67 4.42 5.03 -6.57
N GLN A 68 3.99 4.61 -5.38
CA GLN A 68 4.74 4.76 -4.13
C GLN A 68 4.72 3.51 -3.27
N LEU A 69 5.82 3.34 -2.52
CA LEU A 69 5.95 2.40 -1.42
C LEU A 69 5.86 3.20 -0.12
N VAL A 70 4.90 2.84 0.72
CA VAL A 70 4.60 3.54 1.97
C VAL A 70 4.95 2.64 3.16
N ARG A 71 5.57 3.21 4.18
CA ARG A 71 5.73 2.59 5.50
C ARG A 71 4.77 3.22 6.48
N LEU A 72 4.00 2.39 7.16
CA LEU A 72 3.11 2.77 8.24
C LEU A 72 3.66 2.22 9.56
N THR A 73 4.01 3.11 10.47
CA THR A 73 4.33 2.73 11.85
C THR A 73 3.04 2.60 12.65
N LEU A 74 2.95 1.56 13.46
CA LEU A 74 1.74 1.19 14.17
C LEU A 74 1.90 1.42 15.67
N ASP A 75 0.84 1.92 16.30
CA ASP A 75 0.66 1.92 17.75
C ASP A 75 -0.57 1.07 18.08
N GLY A 76 -0.33 -0.19 18.45
CA GLY A 76 -1.36 -1.20 18.60
C GLY A 76 -2.12 -1.44 17.29
N GLN A 77 -3.38 -1.02 17.24
CA GLN A 77 -4.26 -1.14 16.07
C GLN A 77 -4.41 0.16 15.29
N GLN A 78 -3.65 1.21 15.63
CA GLN A 78 -3.72 2.51 14.99
C GLN A 78 -2.46 2.81 14.17
N VAL A 79 -2.60 3.61 13.12
CA VAL A 79 -1.45 4.13 12.36
C VAL A 79 -0.93 5.37 13.07
N ALA A 80 0.31 5.30 13.55
CA ALA A 80 0.98 6.39 14.26
C ALA A 80 1.73 7.34 13.31
N ARG A 81 2.33 6.79 12.25
CA ARG A 81 3.06 7.57 11.24
C ARG A 81 2.94 6.94 9.87
N GLU A 82 2.86 7.80 8.85
CA GLU A 82 3.00 7.44 7.44
C GLU A 82 4.28 8.05 6.87
N GLU A 83 5.01 7.26 6.08
CA GLU A 83 6.20 7.69 5.37
C GLU A 83 6.27 7.09 3.97
N ILE A 84 6.53 7.94 2.98
CA ILE A 84 6.80 7.49 1.62
C ILE A 84 8.28 7.08 1.54
N LEU A 85 8.53 5.77 1.42
CA LEU A 85 9.89 5.22 1.29
C LEU A 85 10.43 5.40 -0.13
N ILE A 86 9.58 5.20 -1.14
CA ILE A 86 9.93 5.26 -2.55
C ILE A 86 8.76 5.89 -3.29
N HIS A 87 9.04 6.75 -4.26
CA HIS A 87 8.05 7.35 -5.16
C HIS A 87 8.65 7.55 -6.56
N GLY A 88 7.82 7.42 -7.60
CA GLY A 88 8.21 7.76 -8.98
C GLY A 88 9.08 6.71 -9.69
N ILE A 89 9.09 5.47 -9.18
CA ILE A 89 9.71 4.32 -9.87
C ILE A 89 8.70 3.51 -10.69
N GLY A 90 7.47 4.03 -10.83
CA GLY A 90 6.36 3.37 -11.49
C GLY A 90 5.41 2.66 -10.54
N ARG A 91 4.48 1.94 -11.14
CA ARG A 91 3.35 1.28 -10.46
C ARG A 91 3.83 0.02 -9.75
N ILE A 92 3.55 -0.09 -8.45
CA ILE A 92 3.98 -1.24 -7.65
C ILE A 92 2.78 -2.18 -7.44
N ARG A 93 2.90 -3.40 -7.96
CA ARG A 93 1.84 -4.43 -7.98
C ARG A 93 1.78 -5.25 -6.71
N ASP A 94 2.91 -5.63 -6.16
CA ASP A 94 2.99 -6.40 -4.91
C ASP A 94 4.28 -6.06 -4.16
N VAL A 95 4.29 -6.29 -2.85
CA VAL A 95 5.46 -6.18 -1.99
C VAL A 95 5.57 -7.43 -1.12
N ARG A 96 6.75 -8.05 -1.08
CA ARG A 96 7.01 -9.29 -0.34
C ARG A 96 8.34 -9.22 0.40
N GLN A 97 8.37 -9.85 1.57
CA GLN A 97 9.60 -10.09 2.31
C GLN A 97 10.18 -11.45 1.89
N GLY A 98 11.45 -11.45 1.50
CA GLY A 98 12.21 -12.69 1.26
C GLY A 98 12.76 -13.30 2.55
N PRO A 99 13.32 -14.52 2.49
CA PRO A 99 13.80 -15.25 3.67
C PRO A 99 14.86 -14.49 4.48
N GLU A 100 15.65 -13.64 3.83
CA GLU A 100 16.75 -12.86 4.41
C GLU A 100 16.26 -11.51 4.97
N GLY A 101 14.94 -11.29 5.00
CA GLY A 101 14.35 -10.02 5.41
C GLY A 101 14.48 -8.92 4.35
N ILE A 102 14.94 -9.21 3.13
CA ILE A 102 14.96 -8.24 2.04
C ILE A 102 13.55 -8.02 1.50
N ILE A 103 13.20 -6.77 1.21
CA ILE A 103 11.91 -6.40 0.62
C ILE A 103 12.04 -6.42 -0.90
N TYR A 104 11.13 -7.15 -1.55
CA TYR A 104 11.00 -7.27 -2.99
C TYR A 104 9.71 -6.59 -3.45
N LEU A 105 9.77 -5.91 -4.59
CA LEU A 105 8.65 -5.26 -5.24
C LEU A 105 8.42 -5.88 -6.61
N ALA A 106 7.18 -6.28 -6.88
CA ALA A 106 6.74 -6.61 -8.23
C ALA A 106 6.22 -5.33 -8.89
N MET A 107 6.77 -4.98 -10.05
CA MET A 107 6.38 -3.78 -10.78
C MET A 107 5.28 -4.10 -11.80
N ASP A 108 4.35 -3.17 -12.02
CA ASP A 108 3.46 -3.17 -13.19
C ASP A 108 4.24 -2.59 -14.38
N GLY A 109 3.92 -3.05 -15.59
CA GLY A 109 4.44 -2.46 -16.81
C GLY A 109 3.84 -1.08 -17.08
N ASP A 110 4.46 -0.38 -18.02
CA ASP A 110 4.14 0.98 -18.45
C ASP A 110 2.74 1.06 -19.09
N ALA A 111 2.26 -0.05 -19.63
CA ALA A 111 0.93 -0.18 -20.21
C ALA A 111 -0.12 -0.59 -19.17
N ARG A 112 -1.30 0.04 -19.22
CA ARG A 112 -2.51 -0.42 -18.48
C ARG A 112 -3.11 -1.71 -19.06
N GLY A 113 -2.29 -2.58 -19.63
CA GLY A 113 -2.65 -3.84 -20.28
C GLY A 113 -1.46 -4.78 -20.33
N PHE A 114 -1.74 -6.09 -20.41
CA PHE A 114 -0.72 -7.12 -20.58
C PHE A 114 -0.31 -7.16 -22.06
N ASP A 115 0.83 -6.54 -22.39
CA ASP A 115 1.51 -6.70 -23.68
C ASP A 115 2.27 -8.04 -23.78
N GLY A 116 2.41 -8.74 -22.65
CA GLY A 116 3.07 -10.04 -22.55
C GLY A 116 4.52 -9.95 -22.12
N ASP A 117 5.05 -8.73 -21.98
CA ASP A 117 6.44 -8.54 -21.59
C ASP A 117 6.61 -8.74 -20.06
N PRO A 118 7.65 -9.47 -19.64
CA PRO A 118 7.95 -9.60 -18.21
C PRO A 118 8.23 -8.24 -17.59
N THR A 119 7.61 -7.97 -16.45
CA THR A 119 7.87 -6.77 -15.65
C THR A 119 8.96 -7.05 -14.60
N PRO A 120 9.75 -6.05 -14.19
CA PRO A 120 10.86 -6.28 -13.28
C PRO A 120 10.37 -6.60 -11.85
N ILE A 121 11.17 -7.43 -11.17
CA ILE A 121 11.16 -7.54 -9.71
C ILE A 121 12.38 -6.77 -9.20
N VAL A 122 12.17 -5.79 -8.34
CA VAL A 122 13.24 -5.02 -7.71
C VAL A 122 13.34 -5.35 -6.23
N ARG A 123 14.51 -5.13 -5.63
CA ARG A 123 14.73 -5.35 -4.18
C ARG A 123 15.29 -4.10 -3.53
N LEU A 124 14.87 -3.84 -2.31
CA LEU A 124 15.43 -2.76 -1.49
C LEU A 124 16.72 -3.24 -0.85
N ILE A 125 17.77 -2.41 -0.91
CA ILE A 125 19.06 -2.70 -0.27
C ILE A 125 19.29 -1.68 0.84
N PRO A 126 19.55 -2.11 2.09
CA PRO A 126 19.91 -1.20 3.17
C PRO A 126 21.28 -0.57 2.90
N THR A 127 21.39 0.76 3.04
CA THR A 127 22.61 1.51 2.74
C THR A 127 23.66 1.47 3.86
N GLY A 128 23.31 0.95 5.04
CA GLY A 128 24.17 0.87 6.23
C GLY A 128 24.80 -0.50 6.52
N ALA A 129 24.55 -1.52 5.70
CA ALA A 129 25.15 -2.84 5.85
C ALA A 129 26.47 -2.92 5.08
N ARG A 130 27.56 -2.43 5.68
CA ARG A 130 28.94 -2.75 5.30
C ARG A 130 29.70 -3.27 6.50
#